data_AF-A0A1H1SZE1-F1
#
_entry.id   AF-A0A1H1SZE1-F1
#
_cell.length_a   1.000
_cell.length_b   1.000
_cell.length_c   1.000
_cell.angle_alpha   90.00
_cell.angle_beta   90.00
_cell.angle_gamma   90.00
#
_symmetry.space_group_name_H-M   'P 1'
#
loop_
_entity.id
_entity.type
_entity.pdbx_description
1 polymer ?
#
loop_
_entity_poly.entity_id
_entity_poly.type
_entity_poly.pdbx_seq_one_letter_code
_entity_poly.pdbx_strand_id
1 'polypeptide(L)'
;MNNYRVSFYKDLLNSDGHNSKCLQQQIDVQSDGPSDALVLAEQRIDSARLNADRIEVVRLACSHNHLEHSSGDSAALCKHT
;
A
#
# COMPACT_ATOMS: atom_id res chain seq x y z
N MET A 1 11.15 8.87 16.65
CA MET A 1 9.93 8.24 16.09
C MET A 1 9.37 9.06 14.95
N ASN A 2 9.46 8.49 13.76
CA ASN A 2 8.85 9.00 12.54
C ASN A 2 7.59 8.19 12.26
N ASN A 3 6.61 8.80 11.58
CA ASN A 3 5.45 8.07 11.08
C ASN A 3 5.83 7.45 9.74
N TYR A 4 5.51 6.17 9.57
CA TYR A 4 5.67 5.45 8.32
C TYR A 4 4.33 4.83 7.92
N ARG A 5 4.10 4.80 6.62
CA ARG A 5 3.00 4.08 6.00
C ARG A 5 3.57 2.86 5.31
N VAL A 6 3.07 1.69 5.68
CA VAL A 6 3.41 0.43 5.04
C VAL A 6 2.20 -0.04 4.25
N SER A 7 2.38 -0.15 2.94
CA SER A 7 1.34 -0.55 1.99
C SER A 7 1.70 -1.90 1.37
N PHE A 8 0.76 -2.84 1.40
CA PHE A 8 0.88 -4.18 0.86
C PHE A 8 0.05 -4.27 -0.42
N TYR A 9 0.69 -4.62 -1.52
CA TYR A 9 0.06 -4.69 -2.84
C TYR A 9 0.11 -6.11 -3.39
N LYS A 10 -0.97 -6.49 -4.07
CA LYS A 10 -1.07 -7.66 -4.92
C LYS A 10 -0.85 -7.22 -6.36
N ASP A 11 0.01 -7.89 -7.09
CA ASP A 11 0.15 -7.67 -8.51
C ASP A 11 -1.00 -8.41 -9.22
N LEU A 12 -1.81 -7.66 -9.97
CA LEU A 12 -2.86 -8.17 -10.82
C LEU A 12 -2.40 -8.08 -12.28
N LEU A 13 -2.33 -9.24 -12.94
CA LEU A 13 -2.24 -9.28 -14.40
C LEU A 13 -3.64 -9.22 -14.97
N ASN A 14 -3.93 -8.15 -15.68
CA ASN A 14 -5.14 -8.06 -16.48
C ASN A 14 -4.97 -8.88 -17.76
N SER A 15 -6.07 -9.31 -18.37
CA SER A 15 -6.09 -10.10 -19.61
C SER A 15 -5.40 -9.41 -20.79
N ASP A 16 -5.29 -8.08 -20.76
CA ASP A 16 -4.55 -7.26 -21.74
C ASP A 16 -3.03 -7.19 -21.51
N GLY A 17 -2.49 -7.93 -20.52
CA GLY A 17 -1.06 -7.94 -20.21
C GLY A 17 -0.57 -6.71 -19.43
N HIS A 18 -1.48 -5.81 -19.05
CA HIS A 18 -1.16 -4.70 -18.15
C HIS A 18 -1.01 -5.21 -16.71
N ASN A 19 0.15 -4.93 -16.12
CA ASN A 19 0.39 -5.12 -14.70
C ASN A 19 -0.21 -3.95 -13.94
N SER A 20 -1.19 -4.24 -13.08
CA SER A 20 -1.76 -3.28 -12.15
C SER A 20 -1.53 -3.77 -10.73
N LYS A 21 -1.41 -2.85 -9.76
CA LYS A 21 -1.26 -3.22 -8.35
C LYS A 21 -2.56 -2.94 -7.61
N CYS A 22 -3.01 -3.88 -6.81
CA CYS A 22 -4.17 -3.75 -5.95
C CYS A 22 -3.72 -3.65 -4.49
N LEU A 23 -4.05 -2.53 -3.82
CA LEU A 23 -3.75 -2.35 -2.40
C LEU A 23 -4.55 -3.38 -1.58
N GLN A 24 -3.84 -4.33 -0.96
CA GLN A 24 -4.44 -5.34 -0.09
C GLN A 24 -4.66 -4.80 1.31
N GLN A 25 -3.64 -4.11 1.84
CA GLN A 25 -3.63 -3.60 3.20
C GLN A 25 -2.74 -2.38 3.30
N GLN A 26 -3.07 -1.47 4.20
CA GLN A 26 -2.24 -0.33 4.54
C GLN A 26 -2.27 -0.12 6.05
N ILE A 27 -1.10 0.13 6.64
CA ILE A 27 -1.00 0.45 8.06
C ILE A 27 0.00 1.58 8.30
N ASP A 28 -0.37 2.48 9.20
CA ASP A 28 0.50 3.54 9.68
C ASP A 28 1.14 3.10 11.01
N VAL A 29 2.46 3.19 11.10
CA VAL A 29 3.27 2.79 12.25
C VAL A 29 4.26 3.87 12.63
N GLN A 30 4.63 3.92 13.90
CA GLN A 30 5.69 4.78 14.39
C GLN A 30 6.94 3.95 14.62
N SER A 31 8.05 4.35 14.00
CA SER A 31 9.33 3.69 14.18
C SER A 31 10.47 4.69 13.99
N ASP A 32 11.70 4.28 14.31
CA ASP A 32 12.86 5.12 14.05
C ASP A 32 13.36 4.94 12.60
N GLY A 33 13.31 3.71 12.06
CA GLY A 33 13.69 3.40 10.68
C GLY A 33 12.60 2.70 9.85
N PRO A 34 12.69 2.74 8.50
CA PRO A 34 11.75 2.06 7.60
C PRO A 34 11.79 0.53 7.76
N SER A 35 12.95 -0.06 8.09
CA SER A 35 13.08 -1.49 8.37
C SER A 35 12.26 -1.90 9.60
N ASP A 36 12.35 -1.12 10.68
CA ASP A 36 11.55 -1.36 11.88
C ASP A 36 10.06 -1.14 11.63
N ALA A 37 9.71 -0.16 10.79
CA ALA A 37 8.32 0.07 10.39
C ALA A 37 7.74 -1.15 9.67
N LEU A 38 8.51 -1.78 8.79
CA LEU A 38 8.09 -3.00 8.10
C LEU A 38 7.81 -4.13 9.08
N VAL A 39 8.76 -4.41 9.98
CA VAL A 39 8.60 -5.48 11.00
C VAL A 39 7.40 -5.21 11.89
N LEU A 40 7.18 -3.96 12.31
CA LEU A 40 6.02 -3.58 13.12
C LEU A 40 4.71 -3.75 12.34
N ALA A 41 4.69 -3.42 11.06
CA ALA A 41 3.53 -3.62 10.19
C ALA A 41 3.22 -5.11 10.00
N GLU A 42 4.24 -5.94 9.76
CA GLU A 42 4.13 -7.39 9.61
C GLU A 42 3.70 -8.11 10.90
N GLN A 43 3.94 -7.53 12.08
CA GLN A 43 3.43 -8.04 13.36
C GLN A 43 1.99 -7.61 13.64
N ARG A 44 1.61 -6.40 13.21
CA ARG A 44 0.25 -5.86 13.38
C ARG A 44 -0.75 -6.55 12.47
N ILE A 45 -0.28 -7.03 11.32
CA ILE A 45 -1.10 -7.71 10.34
C ILE A 45 -0.69 -9.16 10.33
N ASP A 46 -1.65 -10.07 10.16
CA ASP A 46 -1.37 -11.48 9.98
C ASP A 46 -0.77 -11.70 8.59
N SER A 47 0.52 -11.34 8.44
CA SER A 47 1.25 -11.25 7.17
C SER A 47 1.29 -12.58 6.42
N ALA A 48 1.21 -13.70 7.14
CA ALA A 48 1.06 -15.04 6.56
C ALA A 48 -0.25 -15.22 5.76
N ARG A 49 -1.27 -14.40 6.02
CA ARG A 49 -2.56 -14.40 5.30
C ARG A 49 -2.64 -13.34 4.21
N LEU A 50 -1.72 -12.38 4.20
CA LEU A 50 -1.64 -11.38 3.15
C LEU A 50 -0.97 -11.99 1.92
N ASN A 51 -1.72 -12.07 0.84
CA ASN A 51 -1.20 -12.47 -0.45
C ASN A 51 -0.72 -11.22 -1.19
N ALA A 52 0.35 -10.60 -0.68
CA ALA A 52 0.93 -9.39 -1.25
C ALA A 52 2.25 -9.74 -1.97
N ASP A 53 2.37 -9.28 -3.20
CA ASP A 53 3.54 -9.48 -4.04
C ASP A 53 4.55 -8.32 -3.89
N ARG A 54 4.09 -7.16 -3.42
CA ARG A 54 4.91 -5.96 -3.21
C ARG A 54 4.58 -5.24 -1.91
N ILE A 55 5.59 -4.63 -1.30
CA ILE A 55 5.46 -3.82 -0.09
C ILE A 55 6.15 -2.48 -0.32
N GLU A 56 5.48 -1.39 0.04
CA GLU A 56 6.01 -0.04 -0.02
C GLU A 56 6.02 0.58 1.38
N VAL A 57 7.18 1.12 1.80
CA VAL A 57 7.34 1.80 3.09
C VAL A 57 7.67 3.26 2.83
N VAL A 58 6.73 4.15 3.18
CA VAL A 58 6.86 5.58 2.95
C VAL A 58 6.94 6.31 4.29
N ARG A 59 7.97 7.13 4.48
CA ARG A 59 8.02 8.04 5.63
C ARG A 59 6.99 9.15 5.44
N LEU A 60 6.04 9.26 6.35
CA LEU A 60 5.09 10.37 6.38
C LEU A 60 5.81 11.58 7.00
N ALA A 61 5.96 12.65 6.22
CA ALA A 61 6.47 13.92 6.74
C ALA A 61 5.47 14.48 7.77
N CYS A 62 5.96 14.89 8.94
CA CYS A 62 5.16 15.58 9.95
C CYS A 62 4.89 17.04 9.52
N SER A 63 4.17 17.25 8.42
CA SER A 63 3.77 18.59 8.01
C SER A 63 2.68 18.56 6.92
N HIS A 64 1.43 18.67 7.37
CA HIS A 64 0.38 19.55 6.83
C HIS A 64 0.27 19.74 5.31
N ASN A 65 0.47 18.69 4.51
CA ASN A 65 0.02 18.70 3.13
C ASN A 65 -0.67 17.38 2.87
N HIS A 66 -1.97 17.52 2.59
CA HIS A 66 -2.82 16.59 1.89
C HIS A 66 -2.00 16.03 0.71
N LEU A 67 -1.27 14.94 0.95
CA LEU A 67 -0.65 14.19 -0.13
C LEU A 67 -1.84 13.53 -0.80
N GLU A 68 -2.39 14.23 -1.79
CA GLU A 68 -3.32 13.72 -2.78
C GLU A 68 -2.80 12.32 -3.12
N HIS A 69 -3.48 11.31 -2.60
CA HIS A 69 -3.37 9.98 -3.14
C HIS A 69 -3.89 10.15 -4.56
N SER A 70 -2.96 10.40 -5.48
CA SER A 70 -3.17 10.25 -6.91
C SER A 70 -3.73 8.84 -7.05
N SER A 71 -5.06 8.78 -7.07
CA SER A 71 -5.84 7.61 -7.41
C SER A 71 -5.31 7.23 -8.76
N GLY A 72 -4.48 6.20 -8.78
CA GLY A 72 -4.06 5.53 -10.01
C GLY A 72 -5.35 5.10 -10.69
N ASP A 73 -5.70 5.89 -11.70
CA ASP A 73 -6.53 5.61 -12.85
C ASP A 73 -7.69 4.63 -12.68
N SER A 74 -8.87 5.26 -12.81
CA SER A 74 -9.95 4.78 -13.67
C SER A 74 -10.82 3.66 -13.10
N ALA A 75 -11.79 4.08 -12.31
CA ALA A 75 -13.12 3.49 -12.32
C ALA A 75 -13.74 3.63 -13.73
N ALA A 76 -13.32 2.79 -14.68
CA ALA A 76 -14.06 2.59 -15.92
C ALA A 76 -15.21 1.60 -15.67
N LEU A 77 -16.22 2.10 -14.96
CA LEU A 77 -17.65 1.90 -15.17
C LEU A 77 -18.02 0.69 -16.05
N CYS A 78 -18.40 -0.43 -15.42
CA CYS A 78 -19.20 -1.47 -16.05
C CYS A 78 -20.47 -0.84 -16.66
N LYS A 79 -20.55 -0.77 -17.98
CA LYS A 79 -21.83 -0.62 -18.68
C LYS A 79 -22.24 -1.99 -19.18
N HIS A 80 -23.30 -2.51 -18.57
CA HIS A 80 -24.10 -3.62 -19.09
C HIS A 80 -24.64 -3.24 -20.47
N THR A 81 -24.56 -4.17 -21.42
CA THR A 81 -25.51 -4.34 -22.53
C THR A 81 -25.94 -5.78 -22.56
#